data_AF-A0A6A5T3Z4-F1
#
_entry.id   AF-A0A6A5T3Z4-F1
#
_cell.length_a   1.000
_cell.length_b   1.000
_cell.length_c   1.000
_cell.angle_alpha   90.00
_cell.angle_beta   90.00
_cell.angle_gamma   90.00
#
_symmetry.space_group_name_H-M   'P 1'
#
loop_
_entity.id
_entity.type
_entity.pdbx_description
1 polymer ?
#
loop_
_entity_poly.entity_id
_entity_poly.type
_entity_poly.pdbx_seq_one_letter_code
_entity_poly.pdbx_strand_id
1 'polypeptide(L)'
;MTYAMNSNDATQLQAETSKAVGPSSQAHAYVHLYLPLITIVFHIFCTPTIARFLGFTEDEGWKPMLLVAFSAIPTYLLGSLVYPANRPDPSPEERIRFTRKNYLYRAAVIFTYGRLYGTPFNIIFYTMDLVCSFAADVVIGERLVGAPQRQSEFLVALLWVAGSAVLQRLIPISNSGIGVLVGAADRTLWRTAYVALVDDVVGVLTRPDVRTLTGKGTLILLQTFTIMSFVILFFAWLRRFNEPTNEVVGPAAFDTEAFDKEVLSEKAQDAR
;
A
#
# COMPACT_ATOMS: atom_id res chain seq x y z
N MET A 1 32.54 48.75 20.96
CA MET A 1 31.21 49.36 20.73
C MET A 1 30.33 48.28 20.14
N THR A 2 29.53 47.62 21.00
CA THR A 2 28.69 46.48 20.63
C THR A 2 27.31 47.02 20.33
N TYR A 3 26.87 46.97 19.08
CA TYR A 3 25.52 47.37 18.70
C TYR A 3 24.54 46.34 19.28
N ALA A 4 23.88 46.72 20.38
CA ALA A 4 22.76 45.98 20.93
C ALA A 4 21.59 46.12 19.94
N MET A 5 21.39 45.08 19.13
CA MET A 5 20.25 44.99 18.22
C MET A 5 18.97 45.03 19.06
N ASN A 6 18.11 46.02 18.80
CA ASN A 6 16.93 46.28 19.60
C ASN A 6 15.97 45.09 19.50
N SER A 7 15.43 44.63 20.62
CA SER A 7 14.52 43.45 20.66
C SER A 7 13.31 43.60 19.74
N ASN A 8 12.89 44.85 19.47
CA ASN A 8 11.84 45.17 18.52
C ASN A 8 12.22 44.91 17.06
N ASP A 9 13.49 45.11 16.68
CA ASP A 9 13.98 44.87 15.32
C ASP A 9 14.08 43.36 15.04
N ALA A 10 14.50 42.58 16.05
CA ALA A 10 14.50 41.12 15.95
C ALA A 10 13.07 40.54 15.84
N THR A 11 12.13 41.14 16.57
CA THR A 11 10.71 40.73 16.53
C THR A 11 10.04 41.14 15.21
N GLN A 12 10.40 42.30 14.64
CA GLN A 12 9.94 42.72 13.32
C GLN A 12 10.55 41.88 12.20
N LEU A 13 11.84 41.54 12.26
CA LEU A 13 12.47 40.60 11.32
C LEU A 13 11.83 39.21 11.37
N GLN A 14 11.49 38.72 12.56
CA GLN A 14 10.73 37.47 12.73
C GLN A 14 9.31 37.57 12.19
N ALA A 15 8.61 38.69 12.41
CA ALA A 15 7.27 38.91 11.91
C ALA A 15 7.22 39.13 10.39
N GLU A 16 8.27 39.71 9.79
CA GLU A 16 8.41 39.87 8.34
C GLU A 16 8.83 38.56 7.66
N THR A 17 9.70 37.75 8.28
CA THR A 17 9.95 36.38 7.80
C THR A 17 8.73 35.46 7.97
N SER A 18 7.90 35.66 9.01
CA SER A 18 6.64 34.92 9.16
C SER A 18 5.56 35.37 8.17
N LYS A 19 5.56 36.63 7.73
CA LYS A 19 4.61 37.17 6.73
C LYS A 19 4.98 36.84 5.29
N ALA A 20 6.24 36.52 5.00
CA ALA A 20 6.69 36.13 3.67
C ALA A 20 6.28 34.70 3.26
N VAL A 21 5.83 33.88 4.21
CA VAL A 21 5.20 32.58 3.92
C VAL A 21 3.69 32.80 3.86
N GLY A 22 3.22 33.34 2.73
CA GLY A 22 1.79 33.40 2.47
C GLY A 22 1.14 32.01 2.58
N PRO A 23 -0.18 31.91 2.81
CA PRO A 23 -0.91 30.65 2.93
C PRO A 23 -1.01 29.82 1.62
N SER A 24 -0.10 30.06 0.68
CA SER A 24 0.11 29.27 -0.54
C SER A 24 1.21 28.22 -0.32
N SER A 25 0.95 26.92 -0.19
CA SER A 25 -0.30 26.24 0.13
C SER A 25 0.13 24.86 0.66
N GLN A 26 -0.46 24.38 1.76
CA GLN A 26 -0.22 22.99 2.18
C GLN A 26 -0.52 22.01 1.03
N ALA A 27 -1.43 22.37 0.12
CA ALA A 27 -1.77 21.58 -1.06
C ALA A 27 -0.60 21.38 -2.04
N HIS A 28 0.20 22.43 -2.34
CA HIS A 28 1.37 22.31 -3.23
C HIS A 28 2.45 21.43 -2.60
N ALA A 29 2.51 21.43 -1.26
CA ALA A 29 3.47 20.66 -0.49
C ALA A 29 3.24 19.14 -0.56
N TYR A 30 2.06 18.69 -1.00
CA TYR A 30 1.69 17.27 -1.11
C TYR A 30 1.20 16.91 -2.53
N VAL A 31 1.52 17.72 -3.54
CA VAL A 31 1.05 17.48 -4.91
C VAL A 31 1.46 16.11 -5.43
N HIS A 32 2.70 15.68 -5.18
CA HIS A 32 3.21 14.39 -5.64
C HIS A 32 2.58 13.19 -4.92
N LEU A 33 1.93 13.41 -3.76
CA LEU A 33 1.14 12.42 -3.04
C LEU A 33 -0.29 12.32 -3.60
N TYR A 34 -0.94 13.46 -3.88
CA TYR A 34 -2.34 13.47 -4.32
C TYR A 34 -2.53 13.26 -5.81
N LEU A 35 -1.60 13.74 -6.64
CA LEU A 35 -1.75 13.68 -8.09
C LEU A 35 -1.82 12.24 -8.64
N PRO A 36 -1.05 11.25 -8.13
CA PRO A 36 -1.25 9.85 -8.49
C PRO A 36 -2.68 9.34 -8.21
N LEU A 37 -3.33 9.81 -7.15
CA LEU A 37 -4.71 9.43 -6.83
C LEU A 37 -5.70 9.97 -7.87
N ILE A 38 -5.48 11.21 -8.34
CA ILE A 38 -6.27 11.81 -9.42
C ILE A 38 -6.04 11.02 -10.72
N THR A 39 -4.80 10.66 -11.02
CA THR A 39 -4.44 9.83 -12.19
C THR A 39 -5.07 8.45 -12.12
N ILE A 40 -5.13 7.82 -10.95
CA ILE A 40 -5.83 6.53 -10.73
C ILE A 40 -7.32 6.66 -11.08
N VAL A 41 -7.99 7.69 -10.53
CA VAL A 41 -9.42 7.94 -10.81
C VAL A 41 -9.65 8.13 -12.30
N PHE A 42 -8.82 8.94 -12.95
CA PHE A 42 -8.87 9.12 -14.40
C PHE A 42 -8.73 7.79 -15.14
N HIS A 43 -7.77 6.94 -14.78
CA HIS A 43 -7.59 5.65 -15.42
C HIS A 43 -8.75 4.69 -15.20
N ILE A 44 -9.33 4.67 -13.99
CA ILE A 44 -10.48 3.81 -13.68
C ILE A 44 -11.65 4.12 -14.63
N PHE A 45 -11.94 5.40 -14.87
CA PHE A 45 -13.07 5.81 -15.70
C PHE A 45 -12.77 5.88 -17.21
N CYS A 46 -11.55 6.26 -17.58
CA CYS A 46 -11.23 6.57 -18.98
C CYS A 46 -10.47 5.45 -19.70
N THR A 47 -9.72 4.58 -19.00
CA THR A 47 -8.91 3.53 -19.66
C THR A 47 -9.74 2.57 -20.51
N PRO A 48 -10.92 2.08 -20.07
CA PRO A 48 -11.75 1.21 -20.92
C PRO A 48 -12.15 1.88 -22.25
N THR A 49 -12.53 3.16 -22.18
CA THR A 49 -12.91 3.96 -23.35
C THR A 49 -11.72 4.24 -24.26
N ILE A 50 -10.57 4.62 -23.68
CA ILE A 50 -9.33 4.88 -24.42
C ILE A 50 -8.84 3.61 -25.11
N ALA A 51 -8.85 2.47 -24.41
CA ALA A 51 -8.46 1.18 -24.98
C ALA A 51 -9.32 0.80 -26.18
N ARG A 52 -10.64 1.00 -26.08
CA ARG A 52 -11.58 0.76 -27.18
C ARG A 52 -11.35 1.72 -28.35
N PHE A 53 -11.11 3.00 -28.08
CA PHE A 53 -10.82 4.00 -29.11
C PHE A 53 -9.52 3.71 -29.86
N LEU A 54 -8.50 3.23 -29.15
CA LEU A 54 -7.20 2.84 -29.73
C LEU A 54 -7.24 1.45 -30.40
N GLY A 55 -8.39 0.77 -30.40
CA GLY A 55 -8.57 -0.52 -31.05
C GLY A 55 -7.84 -1.68 -30.38
N PHE A 56 -7.56 -1.58 -29.07
CA PHE A 56 -6.95 -2.70 -28.32
C PHE A 56 -7.97 -3.83 -28.18
N THR A 57 -7.59 -5.03 -28.58
CA THR A 57 -8.39 -6.25 -28.41
C THR A 57 -8.21 -6.83 -27.00
N GLU A 58 -9.13 -7.69 -26.55
CA GLU A 58 -9.06 -8.26 -25.19
C GLU A 58 -7.79 -9.11 -24.97
N ASP A 59 -7.26 -9.72 -26.04
CA ASP A 59 -6.01 -10.48 -26.03
C ASP A 59 -4.77 -9.59 -25.79
N GLU A 60 -4.91 -8.27 -25.96
CA GLU A 60 -3.84 -7.28 -25.79
C GLU A 60 -3.90 -6.57 -24.42
N GLY A 61 -4.34 -7.29 -23.38
CA GLY A 61 -4.54 -6.76 -22.03
C GLY A 61 -3.32 -6.08 -21.39
N TRP A 62 -2.10 -6.29 -21.92
CA TRP A 62 -0.89 -5.58 -21.49
C TRP A 62 -0.79 -4.14 -22.04
N LYS A 63 -1.40 -3.82 -23.19
CA LYS A 63 -1.31 -2.49 -23.80
C LYS A 63 -2.01 -1.40 -22.97
N PRO A 64 -3.24 -1.60 -22.46
CA PRO A 64 -3.85 -0.68 -21.50
C PRO A 64 -2.99 -0.51 -20.24
N MET A 65 -2.31 -1.57 -19.79
CA MET A 65 -1.44 -1.50 -18.60
C MET A 65 -0.20 -0.66 -18.84
N LEU A 66 0.37 -0.67 -20.04
CA LEU A 66 1.46 0.25 -20.39
C LEU A 66 0.98 1.70 -20.40
N LEU A 67 -0.21 1.98 -20.91
CA LEU A 67 -0.78 3.33 -20.87
C LEU A 67 -0.90 3.84 -19.43
N VAL A 68 -1.38 2.99 -18.51
CA VAL A 68 -1.44 3.28 -17.07
C VAL A 68 -0.05 3.51 -16.50
N ALA A 69 0.93 2.66 -16.82
CA ALA A 69 2.30 2.82 -16.33
C ALA A 69 2.96 4.12 -16.83
N PHE A 70 2.80 4.45 -18.11
CA PHE A 70 3.38 5.65 -18.71
C PHE A 70 2.74 6.94 -18.21
N SER A 71 1.51 6.89 -17.67
CA SER A 71 0.85 8.06 -17.06
C SER A 71 1.59 8.63 -15.85
N ALA A 72 2.50 7.87 -15.24
CA ALA A 72 3.36 8.35 -14.16
C ALA A 72 4.29 9.49 -14.64
N ILE A 73 4.69 9.51 -15.91
CA ILE A 73 5.54 10.58 -16.47
C ILE A 73 4.79 11.93 -16.50
N PRO A 74 3.63 12.07 -17.17
CA PRO A 74 2.88 13.32 -17.13
C PRO A 74 2.41 13.66 -15.70
N THR A 75 2.11 12.67 -14.86
CA THR A 75 1.82 12.88 -13.43
C THR A 75 3.00 13.55 -12.73
N TYR A 76 4.22 13.02 -12.88
CA TYR A 76 5.43 13.62 -12.33
C TYR A 76 5.64 15.04 -12.86
N LEU A 77 5.51 15.26 -14.18
CA LEU A 77 5.73 16.55 -14.81
C LEU A 77 4.75 17.60 -14.28
N LEU A 78 3.45 17.28 -14.23
CA LEU A 78 2.41 18.17 -13.71
C LEU A 78 2.63 18.50 -12.22
N GLY A 79 3.01 17.52 -11.40
CA GLY A 79 3.34 17.77 -10.00
C GLY A 79 4.57 18.67 -9.84
N SER A 80 5.57 18.48 -10.70
CA SER A 80 6.82 19.24 -10.68
C SER A 80 6.64 20.72 -11.06
N LEU A 81 5.58 21.07 -11.79
CA LEU A 81 5.28 22.47 -12.14
C LEU A 81 4.95 23.34 -10.93
N VAL A 82 4.40 22.73 -9.87
CA VAL A 82 3.92 23.45 -8.68
C VAL A 82 4.66 23.07 -7.40
N TYR A 83 5.42 21.97 -7.42
CA TYR A 83 6.17 21.51 -6.25
C TYR A 83 7.41 22.38 -5.98
N PRO A 84 7.60 22.91 -4.76
CA PRO A 84 8.78 23.69 -4.43
C PRO A 84 10.02 22.79 -4.32
N ALA A 85 10.96 22.92 -5.26
CA ALA A 85 12.20 22.15 -5.28
C ALA A 85 13.12 22.41 -4.06
N ASN A 86 12.92 23.53 -3.34
CA ASN A 86 13.71 23.95 -2.20
C ASN A 86 12.90 24.00 -0.89
N ARG A 87 12.33 22.86 -0.50
CA ARG A 87 11.57 22.74 0.75
C ARG A 87 12.51 22.52 1.95
N PRO A 88 12.28 23.19 3.10
CA PRO A 88 13.04 22.92 4.34
C PRO A 88 12.74 21.52 4.88
N ASP A 89 13.65 21.03 5.73
CA ASP A 89 13.51 19.74 6.41
C ASP A 89 12.18 19.60 7.18
N PRO A 90 11.66 18.38 7.32
CA PRO A 90 10.38 18.17 7.98
C PRO A 90 10.45 18.51 9.45
N SER A 91 9.46 19.28 9.91
CA SER A 91 9.20 19.50 11.34
C SER A 91 8.88 18.17 12.03
N PRO A 92 9.07 18.05 13.36
CA PRO A 92 8.76 16.82 14.09
C PRO A 92 7.32 16.31 13.88
N GLU A 93 6.35 17.21 13.77
CA GLU A 93 4.95 16.88 13.53
C GLU A 93 4.72 16.31 12.12
N GLU A 94 5.34 16.91 11.10
CA GLU A 94 5.29 16.41 9.72
C GLU A 94 5.98 15.05 9.59
N ARG A 95 7.00 14.77 10.41
CA ARG A 95 7.65 13.44 10.48
C ARG A 95 6.74 12.37 11.08
N ILE A 96 5.64 12.74 11.74
CA ILE A 96 4.71 11.80 12.39
C ILE A 96 3.43 11.62 11.56
N ARG A 97 2.95 12.69 10.90
CA ARG A 97 1.63 12.76 10.25
C ARG A 97 1.29 11.57 9.36
N PHE A 98 2.22 11.17 8.49
CA PHE A 98 2.06 10.07 7.54
C PHE A 98 3.04 8.92 7.84
N THR A 99 3.03 8.46 9.08
CA THR A 99 3.84 7.34 9.52
C THR A 99 3.05 6.46 10.46
N ARG A 100 3.48 5.21 10.64
CA ARG A 100 2.91 4.26 11.61
C ARG A 100 2.90 4.74 13.07
N LYS A 101 3.62 5.82 13.39
CA LYS A 101 3.58 6.49 14.70
C LYS A 101 2.27 7.24 14.96
N ASN A 102 1.57 7.64 13.91
CA ASN A 102 0.22 8.16 14.02
C ASN A 102 -0.77 6.99 14.07
N TYR A 103 -1.45 6.81 15.21
CA TYR A 103 -2.34 5.68 15.45
C TYR A 103 -3.49 5.59 14.44
N LEU A 104 -4.06 6.73 14.04
CA LEU A 104 -5.14 6.77 13.05
C LEU A 104 -4.65 6.33 11.66
N TYR A 105 -3.48 6.85 11.26
CA TYR A 105 -2.85 6.45 10.01
C TYR A 105 -2.55 4.94 10.02
N ARG A 106 -1.94 4.44 11.09
CA ARG A 106 -1.62 3.02 11.24
C ARG A 106 -2.86 2.13 11.14
N ALA A 107 -3.91 2.50 11.87
CA ALA A 107 -5.19 1.78 11.86
C ALA A 107 -5.79 1.75 10.44
N ALA A 108 -5.73 2.87 9.71
CA ALA A 108 -6.19 2.95 8.33
C ALA A 108 -5.37 2.07 7.38
N VAL A 109 -4.03 2.03 7.52
CA VAL A 109 -3.17 1.16 6.70
C VAL A 109 -3.41 -0.31 7.02
N ILE A 110 -3.52 -0.71 8.28
CA ILE A 110 -3.81 -2.12 8.62
C ILE A 110 -5.18 -2.56 8.08
N PHE A 111 -6.14 -1.63 8.04
CA PHE A 111 -7.47 -1.88 7.48
C PHE A 111 -7.44 -2.22 5.99
N THR A 112 -6.46 -1.67 5.23
CA THR A 112 -6.29 -1.98 3.80
C THR A 112 -5.64 -3.33 3.57
N TYR A 113 -4.67 -3.75 4.40
CA TYR A 113 -3.88 -4.98 4.20
C TYR A 113 -4.73 -6.23 3.87
N GLY A 114 -5.73 -6.56 4.70
CA GLY A 114 -6.57 -7.74 4.47
C GLY A 114 -7.57 -7.58 3.31
N ARG A 115 -8.02 -6.36 3.06
CA ARG A 115 -9.04 -6.08 2.05
C ARG A 115 -8.49 -6.04 0.63
N LEU A 116 -7.21 -5.70 0.47
CA LEU A 116 -6.52 -5.77 -0.82
C LEU A 116 -6.53 -7.18 -1.41
N TYR A 117 -6.56 -8.21 -0.57
CA TYR A 117 -6.65 -9.62 -0.96
C TYR A 117 -8.09 -10.18 -0.85
N GLY A 118 -9.08 -9.29 -0.65
CA GLY A 118 -10.49 -9.61 -0.60
C GLY A 118 -10.89 -10.59 0.51
N THR A 119 -10.21 -10.50 1.65
CA THR A 119 -10.70 -11.18 2.87
C THR A 119 -11.91 -10.42 3.43
N PRO A 120 -12.96 -11.13 3.89
CA PRO A 120 -14.12 -10.48 4.51
C PRO A 120 -13.69 -9.77 5.79
N PHE A 121 -14.29 -8.61 6.06
CA PHE A 121 -13.95 -7.84 7.25
C PHE A 121 -14.43 -8.55 8.52
N ASN A 122 -13.51 -8.74 9.46
CA ASN A 122 -13.80 -9.20 10.81
C ASN A 122 -13.15 -8.26 11.81
N ILE A 123 -13.98 -7.65 12.67
CA ILE A 123 -13.53 -6.64 13.64
C ILE A 123 -12.58 -7.24 14.68
N ILE A 124 -12.79 -8.48 15.11
CA ILE A 124 -11.97 -9.14 16.13
C ILE A 124 -10.56 -9.37 15.57
N PHE A 125 -10.46 -9.92 14.36
CA PHE A 125 -9.17 -10.08 13.71
C PHE A 125 -8.50 -8.73 13.51
N TYR A 126 -9.20 -7.74 12.96
CA TYR A 126 -8.64 -6.40 12.78
C TYR A 126 -8.09 -5.77 14.06
N THR A 127 -8.82 -5.86 15.18
CA THR A 127 -8.35 -5.33 16.47
C THR A 127 -7.12 -6.08 16.98
N MET A 128 -7.10 -7.41 16.87
CA MET A 128 -5.91 -8.20 17.24
C MET A 128 -4.71 -7.82 16.37
N ASP A 129 -4.93 -7.63 15.07
CA ASP A 129 -3.90 -7.23 14.12
C ASP A 129 -3.31 -5.86 14.47
N LEU A 130 -4.18 -4.92 14.86
CA LEU A 130 -3.79 -3.60 15.31
C LEU A 130 -2.95 -3.67 16.59
N VAL A 131 -3.37 -4.45 17.59
CA VAL A 131 -2.60 -4.64 18.84
C VAL A 131 -1.24 -5.30 18.57
N CYS A 132 -1.21 -6.38 17.78
CA CYS A 132 0.01 -7.07 17.42
C CYS A 132 1.00 -6.17 16.68
N SER A 133 0.50 -5.23 15.88
CA SER A 133 1.37 -4.27 15.19
C SER A 133 2.14 -3.39 16.19
N PHE A 134 1.49 -2.87 17.25
CA PHE A 134 2.20 -2.11 18.29
C PHE A 134 3.26 -2.92 19.02
N ALA A 135 2.99 -4.21 19.27
CA ALA A 135 3.98 -5.10 19.87
C ALA A 135 5.17 -5.37 18.92
N ALA A 136 4.92 -5.48 17.61
CA ALA A 136 5.94 -5.74 16.62
C ALA A 136 6.98 -4.61 16.52
N ASP A 137 6.58 -3.36 16.75
CA ASP A 137 7.49 -2.20 16.73
C ASP A 137 8.60 -2.31 17.78
N VAL A 138 8.27 -2.89 18.94
CA VAL A 138 9.22 -3.15 20.03
C VAL A 138 10.23 -4.21 19.60
N VAL A 139 9.79 -5.23 18.88
CA VAL A 139 10.61 -6.39 18.49
C VAL A 139 11.50 -6.07 17.28
N ILE A 140 10.94 -5.40 16.26
CA ILE A 140 11.64 -5.08 15.01
C ILE A 140 12.63 -3.91 15.21
N GLY A 141 12.53 -3.19 16.33
CA GLY A 141 13.42 -2.08 16.66
C GLY A 141 13.06 -0.85 15.84
N GLU A 142 11.79 -0.43 15.92
CA GLU A 142 11.33 0.79 15.29
C GLU A 142 12.11 2.01 15.81
N ARG A 143 12.43 2.92 14.88
CA ARG A 143 13.13 4.17 15.16
C ARG A 143 12.36 5.02 16.18
N LEU A 144 13.06 5.52 17.21
CA LEU A 144 12.52 6.54 18.13
C LEU A 144 12.14 7.85 17.41
N VAL A 145 11.20 8.61 17.96
CA VAL A 145 10.85 9.94 17.42
C VAL A 145 12.07 10.86 17.53
N GLY A 146 12.53 11.42 16.41
CA GLY A 146 13.66 12.36 16.38
C GLY A 146 15.02 11.76 15.99
N ALA A 147 15.19 10.44 15.97
CA ALA A 147 16.41 9.80 15.45
C ALA A 147 16.59 10.04 13.93
N PRO A 148 17.80 9.95 13.36
CA PRO A 148 18.04 10.15 11.92
C PRO A 148 17.22 9.17 11.07
N GLN A 149 16.80 9.59 9.88
CA GLN A 149 15.96 8.78 8.99
C GLN A 149 16.78 7.66 8.36
N ARG A 150 16.34 6.40 8.52
CA ARG A 150 16.89 5.26 7.79
C ARG A 150 16.47 5.36 6.33
N GLN A 151 17.25 4.75 5.42
CA GLN A 151 16.96 4.79 3.98
C GLN A 151 15.64 4.09 3.61
N SER A 152 15.28 3.01 4.30
CA SER A 152 14.00 2.31 4.13
C SER A 152 13.67 1.52 5.39
N GLU A 153 12.48 1.73 5.95
CA GLU A 153 11.96 0.92 7.06
C GLU A 153 11.37 -0.40 6.53
N PHE A 154 10.90 -0.41 5.28
CA PHE A 154 10.40 -1.60 4.61
C PHE A 154 11.46 -2.69 4.48
N LEU A 155 12.67 -2.35 4.03
CA LEU A 155 13.74 -3.34 3.87
C LEU A 155 14.12 -4.00 5.19
N VAL A 156 14.12 -3.26 6.29
CA VAL A 156 14.37 -3.81 7.63
C VAL A 156 13.28 -4.79 8.02
N ALA A 157 12.01 -4.43 7.84
CA ALA A 157 10.89 -5.33 8.13
C ALA A 157 10.89 -6.56 7.20
N LEU A 158 11.29 -6.39 5.94
CA LEU A 158 11.39 -7.48 4.97
C LEU A 158 12.48 -8.49 5.35
N LEU A 159 13.59 -8.05 5.95
CA LEU A 159 14.61 -8.95 6.50
C LEU A 159 14.05 -9.82 7.63
N TRP A 160 13.19 -9.27 8.49
CA TRP A 160 12.51 -10.05 9.52
C TRP A 160 11.53 -11.07 8.92
N VAL A 161 10.78 -10.69 7.88
CA VAL A 161 9.91 -11.62 7.15
C VAL A 161 10.73 -12.74 6.51
N ALA A 162 11.84 -12.42 5.86
CA ALA A 162 12.73 -13.41 5.28
C ALA A 162 13.31 -14.35 6.35
N GLY A 163 13.76 -13.79 7.48
CA GLY A 163 14.22 -14.56 8.63
C GLY A 163 13.17 -15.52 9.19
N SER A 164 11.92 -15.05 9.31
CA SER A 164 10.76 -15.89 9.69
C SER A 164 10.53 -17.04 8.72
N ALA A 165 10.56 -16.78 7.42
CA ALA A 165 10.38 -17.80 6.40
C ALA A 165 11.48 -18.87 6.43
N VAL A 166 12.73 -18.48 6.68
CA VAL A 166 13.83 -19.44 6.89
C VAL A 166 13.60 -20.26 8.16
N LEU A 167 13.22 -19.61 9.27
CA LEU A 167 12.98 -20.27 10.54
C LEU A 167 11.85 -21.31 10.45
N GLN A 168 10.77 -21.00 9.74
CA GLN A 168 9.66 -21.93 9.49
C GLN A 168 10.07 -23.19 8.71
N ARG A 169 11.07 -23.08 7.83
CA ARG A 169 11.59 -24.25 7.12
C ARG A 169 12.50 -25.12 7.99
N LEU A 170 13.08 -24.55 9.04
CA LEU A 170 14.01 -25.24 9.94
C LEU A 170 13.32 -25.85 11.17
N ILE A 171 12.20 -25.28 11.61
CA ILE A 171 11.45 -25.79 12.76
C ILE A 171 10.38 -26.78 12.27
N PRO A 172 10.47 -28.08 12.61
CA PRO A 172 9.40 -29.03 12.31
C PRO A 172 8.15 -28.64 13.11
N ILE A 173 7.10 -28.23 12.39
CA ILE A 173 5.79 -27.89 12.97
C ILE A 173 5.02 -29.20 13.24
N SER A 174 5.57 -30.03 14.14
CA SER A 174 4.92 -31.28 14.55
C SER A 174 3.87 -31.06 15.65
N ASN A 175 3.82 -29.87 16.26
CA ASN A 175 2.91 -29.53 17.34
C ASN A 175 1.99 -28.37 16.96
N SER A 176 0.68 -28.57 17.07
CA SER A 176 -0.36 -27.64 16.62
C SER A 176 -0.27 -26.28 17.32
N GLY A 177 0.09 -26.24 18.61
CA GLY A 177 0.26 -24.99 19.36
C GLY A 177 1.42 -24.13 18.87
N ILE A 178 2.56 -24.74 18.52
CA ILE A 178 3.72 -24.03 17.98
C ILE A 178 3.42 -23.49 16.58
N GLY A 179 2.72 -24.28 15.75
CA GLY A 179 2.29 -23.84 14.43
C GLY A 179 1.39 -22.61 14.45
N VAL A 180 0.45 -22.55 15.39
CA VAL A 180 -0.44 -21.38 15.56
C VAL A 180 0.36 -20.13 15.97
N LEU A 181 1.28 -20.25 16.92
CA LEU A 181 2.12 -19.11 17.36
C LEU A 181 3.05 -18.62 16.26
N VAL A 182 3.69 -19.54 15.54
CA VAL A 182 4.57 -19.22 14.41
C VAL A 182 3.77 -18.56 13.28
N GLY A 183 2.57 -19.06 12.95
CA GLY A 183 1.68 -18.45 11.97
C GLY A 183 1.20 -17.06 12.39
N ALA A 184 0.91 -16.85 13.66
CA ALA A 184 0.53 -15.53 14.20
C ALA A 184 1.71 -14.53 14.13
N ALA A 185 2.92 -14.98 14.46
CA ALA A 185 4.13 -14.17 14.36
C ALA A 185 4.41 -13.79 12.89
N ASP A 186 4.37 -14.75 11.97
CA ASP A 186 4.61 -14.52 10.55
C ASP A 186 3.60 -13.53 9.95
N ARG A 187 2.32 -13.73 10.25
CA ARG A 187 1.24 -12.81 9.85
C ARG A 187 1.47 -11.39 10.38
N THR A 188 2.02 -11.26 11.59
CA THR A 188 2.34 -9.96 12.19
C THR A 188 3.55 -9.31 11.50
N LEU A 189 4.57 -10.08 11.16
CA LEU A 189 5.75 -9.59 10.43
C LEU A 189 5.38 -9.09 9.04
N TRP A 190 4.59 -9.85 8.28
CA TRP A 190 4.11 -9.44 6.95
C TRP A 190 3.33 -8.13 6.99
N ARG A 191 2.52 -7.91 8.03
CA ARG A 191 1.79 -6.65 8.21
C ARG A 191 2.68 -5.50 8.59
N THR A 192 3.66 -5.75 9.43
CA THR A 192 4.63 -4.72 9.80
C THR A 192 5.44 -4.31 8.58
N ALA A 193 5.84 -5.27 7.74
CA ALA A 193 6.44 -5.01 6.44
C ALA A 193 5.51 -4.22 5.51
N TYR A 194 4.22 -4.57 5.45
CA TYR A 194 3.25 -3.80 4.66
C TYR A 194 3.11 -2.35 5.16
N VAL A 195 2.95 -2.13 6.46
CA VAL A 195 2.85 -0.78 7.04
C VAL A 195 4.13 0.01 6.75
N ALA A 196 5.30 -0.61 6.89
CA ALA A 196 6.58 0.01 6.56
C ALA A 196 6.73 0.32 5.06
N LEU A 197 6.21 -0.54 4.18
CA LEU A 197 6.15 -0.27 2.73
C LEU A 197 5.31 0.97 2.44
N VAL A 198 4.11 1.05 3.02
CA VAL A 198 3.23 2.20 2.82
C VAL A 198 3.87 3.47 3.37
N ASP A 199 4.52 3.41 4.53
CA ASP A 199 5.29 4.53 5.10
C ASP A 199 6.41 5.01 4.18
N ASP A 200 7.21 4.11 3.63
CA ASP A 200 8.29 4.47 2.70
C ASP A 200 7.73 5.08 1.41
N VAL A 201 6.68 4.49 0.82
CA VAL A 201 6.01 5.00 -0.38
C VAL A 201 5.45 6.40 -0.13
N VAL A 202 4.64 6.56 0.93
CA VAL A 202 4.02 7.84 1.29
C VAL A 202 5.09 8.86 1.67
N GLY A 203 6.15 8.44 2.36
CA GLY A 203 7.28 9.27 2.73
C GLY A 203 7.96 9.91 1.52
N VAL A 204 8.27 9.10 0.49
CA VAL A 204 8.86 9.62 -0.75
C VAL A 204 7.87 10.48 -1.53
N LEU A 205 6.60 10.08 -1.66
CA LEU A 205 5.60 10.87 -2.39
C LEU A 205 5.28 12.21 -1.71
N THR A 206 5.37 12.27 -0.38
CA THR A 206 5.11 13.46 0.42
C THR A 206 6.23 14.48 0.32
N ARG A 207 7.48 14.02 0.29
CA ARG A 207 8.68 14.88 0.25
C ARG A 207 9.73 14.30 -0.70
N PRO A 208 9.44 14.30 -2.01
CA PRO A 208 10.40 13.77 -2.98
C PRO A 208 11.61 14.68 -3.10
N ASP A 209 12.79 14.07 -3.26
CA ASP A 209 13.98 14.78 -3.70
C ASP A 209 13.95 14.95 -5.22
N VAL A 210 13.35 16.06 -5.66
CA VAL A 210 13.26 16.40 -7.09
C VAL A 210 14.54 17.07 -7.62
N ARG A 211 15.57 17.25 -6.79
CA ARG A 211 16.83 17.90 -7.22
C ARG A 211 17.76 16.90 -7.88
N THR A 212 17.79 15.67 -7.38
CA THR A 212 18.68 14.61 -7.86
C THR A 212 18.02 13.77 -8.96
N LEU A 213 18.82 13.25 -9.90
CA LEU A 213 18.31 12.32 -10.93
C LEU A 213 17.79 11.02 -10.31
N THR A 214 18.46 10.55 -9.26
CA THR A 214 18.05 9.39 -8.48
C THR A 214 16.69 9.63 -7.82
N GLY A 215 16.49 10.76 -7.15
CA GLY A 215 15.22 11.09 -6.50
C GLY A 215 14.06 11.28 -7.49
N LYS A 216 14.31 11.89 -8.66
CA LYS A 216 13.33 11.94 -9.77
C LYS A 216 12.95 10.55 -10.26
N GLY A 217 13.94 9.69 -10.48
CA GLY A 217 13.72 8.30 -10.90
C GLY A 217 12.90 7.52 -9.87
N THR A 218 13.27 7.60 -8.59
CA THR A 218 12.54 6.95 -7.49
C THR A 218 11.11 7.45 -7.39
N LEU A 219 10.88 8.76 -7.54
CA LEU A 219 9.54 9.34 -7.54
C LEU A 219 8.68 8.79 -8.69
N ILE A 220 9.19 8.80 -9.93
CA ILE A 220 8.45 8.27 -11.08
C ILE A 220 8.14 6.78 -10.87
N LEU A 221 9.12 5.99 -10.43
CA LEU A 221 8.92 4.56 -10.16
C LEU A 221 7.84 4.31 -9.09
N LEU A 222 7.84 5.09 -8.01
CA LEU A 222 6.83 4.97 -6.95
C LEU A 222 5.45 5.45 -7.41
N GLN A 223 5.38 6.50 -8.23
CA GLN A 223 4.12 6.91 -8.85
C GLN A 223 3.59 5.83 -9.79
N THR A 224 4.44 5.23 -10.63
CA THR A 224 4.08 4.08 -11.48
C THR A 224 3.57 2.92 -10.65
N PHE A 225 4.32 2.52 -9.62
CA PHE A 225 3.93 1.43 -8.72
C PHE A 225 2.57 1.70 -8.07
N THR A 226 2.36 2.92 -7.57
CA THR A 226 1.10 3.31 -6.90
C THR A 226 -0.06 3.29 -7.88
N ILE A 227 0.08 3.96 -9.04
CA ILE A 227 -1.00 4.04 -10.04
C ILE A 227 -1.36 2.63 -10.54
N MET A 228 -0.36 1.84 -10.93
CA MET A 228 -0.55 0.47 -11.41
C MET A 228 -1.23 -0.40 -10.35
N SER A 229 -0.72 -0.41 -9.12
CA SER A 229 -1.25 -1.26 -8.07
C SER A 229 -2.72 -0.97 -7.82
N PHE A 230 -3.10 0.30 -7.66
CA PHE A 230 -4.49 0.67 -7.39
C PHE A 230 -5.42 0.37 -8.57
N VAL A 231 -4.98 0.64 -9.81
CA VAL A 231 -5.79 0.36 -11.00
C VAL A 231 -6.00 -1.16 -11.16
N ILE A 232 -4.95 -1.96 -11.01
CA ILE A 232 -5.03 -3.43 -11.06
C ILE A 232 -5.95 -3.95 -9.95
N LEU A 233 -5.75 -3.50 -8.71
CA LEU A 233 -6.56 -3.92 -7.57
C LEU A 233 -8.03 -3.56 -7.76
N PHE A 234 -8.33 -2.38 -8.29
CA PHE A 234 -9.71 -1.95 -8.56
C PHE A 234 -10.38 -2.83 -9.61
N PHE A 235 -9.71 -3.12 -10.74
CA PHE A 235 -10.28 -3.98 -11.77
C PHE A 235 -10.37 -5.45 -11.34
N ALA A 236 -9.40 -5.95 -10.56
CA ALA A 236 -9.47 -7.28 -9.96
C ALA A 236 -10.65 -7.39 -8.98
N TRP A 237 -10.88 -6.36 -8.17
CA TRP A 237 -12.03 -6.25 -7.29
C TRP A 237 -13.34 -6.25 -8.09
N LEU A 238 -13.47 -5.39 -9.12
CA LEU A 238 -14.66 -5.37 -9.98
C LEU A 238 -14.95 -6.73 -10.63
N ARG A 239 -13.91 -7.42 -11.13
CA ARG A 239 -14.07 -8.76 -11.72
C ARG A 239 -14.66 -9.74 -10.71
N ARG A 240 -14.15 -9.74 -9.48
CA ARG A 240 -14.68 -10.59 -8.40
C ARG A 240 -16.15 -10.29 -8.02
N PHE A 241 -16.60 -9.04 -8.16
CA PHE A 241 -18.01 -8.69 -7.94
C PHE A 241 -18.92 -9.07 -9.12
N ASN A 242 -18.36 -9.10 -10.32
CA ASN A 242 -19.10 -9.41 -11.56
C ASN A 242 -19.02 -10.89 -11.95
N GLU A 243 -18.17 -11.68 -11.29
CA GLU A 243 -18.23 -13.13 -11.35
C GLU A 243 -19.62 -13.55 -10.84
N PRO A 244 -20.47 -14.18 -11.67
CA PRO A 244 -21.70 -14.76 -11.15
C PRO A 244 -21.28 -15.75 -10.07
N THR A 245 -21.87 -15.64 -8.89
CA THR A 245 -21.80 -16.65 -7.82
C THR A 245 -22.46 -17.94 -8.32
N ASN A 246 -21.85 -18.58 -9.29
CA ASN A 246 -22.08 -19.98 -9.59
C ASN A 246 -21.05 -20.74 -8.77
N GLU A 247 -21.57 -21.65 -7.95
CA GLU A 247 -20.83 -22.57 -7.09
C GLU A 247 -20.38 -22.03 -5.72
N VAL A 248 -21.36 -21.88 -4.83
CA VAL A 248 -21.25 -22.66 -3.59
C VAL A 248 -21.33 -24.13 -4.02
N VAL A 249 -20.19 -24.75 -4.34
CA VAL A 249 -20.08 -26.21 -4.20
C VAL A 249 -20.18 -26.46 -2.69
N GLY A 250 -21.42 -26.55 -2.19
CA GLY A 250 -21.70 -27.39 -1.03
C GLY A 250 -21.14 -28.78 -1.34
N PRO A 251 -20.73 -29.55 -0.31
CA PRO A 251 -20.11 -30.86 -0.52
C PRO A 251 -20.96 -31.62 -1.53
N ALA A 252 -20.32 -32.00 -2.64
CA ALA A 252 -20.89 -32.58 -3.84
C ALA A 252 -22.31 -33.09 -3.58
N ALA A 253 -23.31 -32.42 -4.15
CA ALA A 253 -24.60 -33.04 -4.34
C ALA A 253 -24.31 -34.31 -5.14
N PHE A 254 -24.24 -35.41 -4.43
CA PHE A 254 -24.08 -36.74 -4.97
C PHE A 254 -25.17 -36.86 -6.01
N ASP A 255 -24.78 -36.92 -7.28
CA ASP A 255 -25.70 -37.00 -8.39
C ASP A 255 -26.37 -38.37 -8.30
N THR A 256 -27.47 -38.43 -7.56
CA THR A 256 -28.24 -39.64 -7.29
C THR A 256 -28.74 -40.26 -8.59
N GLU A 257 -28.90 -39.49 -9.67
CA GLU A 257 -29.25 -40.04 -10.98
C GLU A 257 -28.09 -40.79 -11.65
N ALA A 258 -26.84 -40.36 -11.43
CA ALA A 258 -25.66 -41.07 -11.95
C ALA A 258 -25.42 -42.37 -11.16
N PHE A 259 -25.56 -42.33 -9.83
CA PHE A 259 -25.40 -43.51 -8.98
C PHE A 259 -26.51 -44.55 -9.19
N ASP A 260 -27.78 -44.13 -9.34
CA ASP A 260 -28.88 -45.06 -9.57
C ASP A 260 -28.76 -45.78 -10.92
N LYS A 261 -28.24 -45.11 -11.96
CA LYS A 261 -27.98 -45.76 -13.27
C LYS A 261 -26.85 -46.77 -13.20
N GLU A 262 -25.80 -46.48 -12.42
CA GLU A 262 -24.67 -47.39 -12.27
C GLU A 262 -25.07 -48.66 -11.50
N VAL A 263 -25.80 -48.50 -10.38
CA VAL A 263 -26.32 -49.62 -9.57
C VAL A 263 -27.36 -50.46 -10.32
N LEU A 264 -28.20 -49.84 -11.15
CA LEU A 264 -29.16 -50.57 -11.98
C LEU A 264 -28.48 -51.34 -13.13
N SER A 265 -27.36 -50.85 -13.65
CA SER A 265 -26.59 -51.55 -14.68
C SER A 265 -25.85 -52.77 -14.13
N GLU A 266 -25.33 -52.67 -12.90
CA GLU A 266 -24.61 -53.75 -12.23
C GLU A 266 -25.56 -54.89 -11.85
N LYS A 267 -26.76 -54.57 -11.33
CA LYS A 267 -27.81 -55.57 -11.04
C LYS A 267 -28.39 -56.26 -12.27
N ALA A 268 -28.31 -55.63 -13.45
CA ALA A 268 -28.78 -56.22 -14.70
C ALA A 268 -27.74 -57.21 -15.31
N GLN A 269 -26.47 -57.10 -14.94
CA GLN A 269 -25.42 -58.03 -15.35
C GLN A 269 -25.38 -59.28 -14.48
N ASP A 270 -25.68 -59.18 -13.18
CA ASP A 270 -25.73 -60.34 -12.28
C ASP A 270 -27.00 -61.21 -12.44
N ALA A 271 -27.96 -60.78 -13.25
CA ALA A 271 -29.20 -61.51 -13.54
C ALA A 271 -29.16 -62.31 -14.87
N ARG A 272 -27.97 -62.49 -15.48
CA ARG A 272 -27.73 -63.34 -16.65
C ARG A 272 -26.77 -64.47 -16.32
#